data_AF-A0A7S2WA88-F1
#
_entry.id   AF-A0A7S2WA88-F1
#
_cell.length_a   1.000
_cell.length_b   1.000
_cell.length_c   1.000
_cell.angle_alpha   90.00
_cell.angle_beta   90.00
_cell.angle_gamma   90.00
#
_symmetry.space_group_name_H-M   'P 1'
#
loop_
_entity.id
_entity.type
_entity.pdbx_description
1 polymer ?
#
loop_
_entity_poly.entity_id
_entity_poly.type
_entity_poly.pdbx_seq_one_letter_code
_entity_poly.pdbx_strand_id
1 'polypeptide(L)'
;AKMASALAENGKVEPGPTPQNLLDKQICLLPNALLDAVPWGKKYGQVDKDVGAVTFNLTAKPDAVISCTFFSANPRHNIRTNSTFLLVERRNGNDWETVSTDSDFDTRYIYKRTKLLFSRATIEWRPEESLRKITPGTYRLTHQGDRKVWGKIQPFTGHSSPFQVVY
;
A
#
# COMPACT_ATOMS: atom_id res chain seq x y z
N ALA A 1 18.61 31.08 26.02
CA ALA A 1 20.06 31.27 26.24
C ALA A 1 20.70 30.15 27.08
N LYS A 2 20.13 29.68 28.21
CA LYS A 2 20.74 28.69 29.12
C LYS A 2 21.37 27.44 28.48
N MET A 3 20.65 26.72 27.60
CA MET A 3 21.24 25.54 26.94
C MET A 3 22.35 25.91 25.95
N ALA A 4 22.21 27.02 25.22
CA ALA A 4 23.23 27.48 24.28
C ALA A 4 24.51 27.90 25.01
N SER A 5 24.40 28.61 26.14
CA SER A 5 25.52 28.97 27.01
C SER A 5 26.21 27.74 27.59
N ALA A 6 25.45 26.78 28.13
CA ALA A 6 26.01 25.53 28.64
C ALA A 6 26.72 24.72 27.56
N LEU A 7 26.20 24.70 26.33
CA LEU A 7 26.87 24.05 25.19
C LEU A 7 28.19 24.75 24.83
N ALA A 8 28.20 26.09 24.78
CA ALA A 8 29.37 26.89 24.44
C ALA A 8 30.49 26.80 25.49
N GLU A 9 30.12 26.64 26.76
CA GLU A 9 31.05 26.60 27.90
C GLU A 9 31.41 25.17 28.33
N ASN A 10 30.97 24.15 27.58
CA ASN A 10 31.08 22.73 27.96
C ASN A 10 30.54 22.44 29.39
N GLY A 11 29.49 23.17 29.76
CA GLY A 11 28.81 23.12 31.05
C GLY A 11 27.64 22.14 31.07
N LYS A 12 27.15 21.85 32.28
CA LYS A 12 25.96 21.01 32.50
C LYS A 12 24.74 21.89 32.78
N VAL A 13 23.56 21.37 32.45
CA VAL A 13 22.27 21.97 32.81
C VAL A 13 21.59 21.03 33.79
N GLU A 14 20.88 21.60 34.77
CA GLU A 14 20.10 20.83 35.73
C GLU A 14 19.09 19.93 35.00
N PRO A 15 18.95 18.66 35.44
CA PRO A 15 17.92 17.78 34.90
C PRO A 15 16.54 18.39 35.08
N GLY A 16 15.71 18.30 34.05
CA GLY A 16 14.29 18.59 34.18
C GLY A 16 13.57 17.58 35.07
N PRO A 17 12.31 17.85 35.43
CA PRO A 17 11.49 16.88 36.13
C PRO A 17 11.34 15.59 35.31
N THR A 18 11.23 14.45 35.98
CA THR A 18 10.95 13.17 35.31
C THR A 18 9.55 13.23 34.68
N PRO A 19 9.41 12.96 33.37
CA PRO A 19 8.09 12.91 32.72
C PRO A 19 7.20 11.84 33.35
N GLN A 20 5.89 12.10 33.45
CA GLN A 20 4.94 11.10 33.92
C GLN A 20 4.78 9.98 32.91
N ASN A 21 4.67 8.73 33.39
CA ASN A 21 4.26 7.59 32.56
C ASN A 21 2.73 7.54 32.48
N LEU A 22 2.17 7.64 31.27
CA LEU A 22 0.73 7.66 31.01
C LEU A 22 0.25 6.47 30.16
N LEU A 23 1.07 5.42 30.01
CA LEU A 23 0.74 4.27 29.16
C LEU A 23 -0.53 3.51 29.60
N ASP A 24 -0.83 3.49 30.90
CA ASP A 24 -2.01 2.85 31.50
C ASP A 24 -3.27 3.73 31.49
N LYS A 25 -3.15 5.01 31.10
CA LYS A 25 -4.25 5.99 31.09
C LYS A 25 -4.79 6.29 29.70
N GLN A 26 -4.43 5.46 28.71
CA GLN A 26 -4.85 5.64 27.33
C GLN A 26 -6.26 5.11 27.11
N ILE A 27 -7.14 5.93 26.53
CA ILE A 27 -8.50 5.55 26.12
C ILE A 27 -8.53 5.45 24.60
N CYS A 28 -9.00 4.32 24.06
CA CYS A 28 -9.18 4.13 22.62
C CYS A 28 -10.65 3.91 22.28
N LEU A 29 -11.26 4.89 21.61
CA LEU A 29 -12.66 4.84 21.16
C LEU A 29 -12.79 4.31 19.72
N LEU A 30 -11.67 4.00 19.07
CA LEU A 30 -11.66 3.44 17.72
C LEU A 30 -12.02 1.95 17.79
N PRO A 31 -13.13 1.50 17.19
CA PRO A 31 -13.50 0.09 17.21
C PRO A 31 -12.40 -0.78 16.60
N ASN A 32 -12.33 -2.02 17.07
CA ASN A 32 -11.49 -3.04 16.45
C ASN A 32 -11.87 -3.20 14.97
N ALA A 33 -10.89 -3.60 14.16
CA ALA A 33 -11.13 -3.95 12.78
C ALA A 33 -12.22 -5.03 12.73
N LEU A 34 -13.41 -4.63 12.23
CA LEU A 34 -14.54 -5.53 12.06
C LEU A 34 -14.16 -6.69 11.15
N LEU A 35 -14.92 -7.77 11.23
CA LEU A 35 -14.85 -8.84 10.25
C LEU A 35 -15.05 -8.25 8.84
N ASP A 36 -14.26 -8.71 7.88
CA ASP A 36 -14.47 -8.36 6.47
C ASP A 36 -15.09 -9.57 5.76
N ALA A 37 -15.86 -9.31 4.72
CA ALA A 37 -16.41 -10.29 3.82
C ALA A 37 -16.22 -9.81 2.37
N VAL A 38 -16.40 -10.72 1.43
CA VAL A 38 -16.49 -10.40 0.00
C VAL A 38 -17.89 -10.75 -0.50
N PRO A 39 -18.36 -10.18 -1.62
CA PRO A 39 -19.65 -10.55 -2.19
C PRO A 39 -19.75 -12.06 -2.46
N TRP A 40 -20.98 -12.58 -2.49
CA TRP A 40 -21.23 -13.99 -2.73
C TRP A 40 -20.54 -14.48 -4.03
N GLY A 41 -19.86 -15.62 -3.94
CA GLY A 41 -19.12 -16.20 -5.06
C GLY A 41 -17.81 -15.49 -5.41
N LYS A 42 -17.40 -14.45 -4.67
CA LYS A 42 -16.11 -13.77 -4.86
C LYS A 42 -15.07 -14.24 -3.84
N LYS A 43 -13.79 -13.93 -4.13
CA LYS A 43 -12.65 -14.24 -3.26
C LYS A 43 -11.86 -12.96 -2.94
N TYR A 44 -11.18 -12.94 -1.79
CA TYR A 44 -10.19 -11.89 -1.51
C TYR A 44 -9.06 -11.96 -2.53
N GLY A 45 -8.58 -10.80 -2.97
CA GLY A 45 -7.59 -10.69 -4.05
C GLY A 45 -8.18 -10.90 -5.44
N GLN A 46 -9.47 -11.22 -5.58
CA GLN A 46 -10.10 -11.25 -6.90
C GLN A 46 -10.27 -9.83 -7.45
N VAL A 47 -9.97 -9.65 -8.74
CA VAL A 47 -10.21 -8.41 -9.47
C VAL A 47 -11.72 -8.10 -9.52
N ASP A 48 -12.09 -6.90 -9.10
CA ASP A 48 -13.42 -6.32 -9.27
C ASP A 48 -13.48 -5.40 -10.49
N LYS A 49 -12.43 -4.60 -10.70
CA LYS A 49 -12.23 -3.79 -11.90
C LYS A 49 -10.79 -3.95 -12.37
N ASP A 50 -10.62 -4.52 -13.56
CA ASP A 50 -9.29 -4.74 -14.12
C ASP A 50 -8.71 -3.46 -14.73
N VAL A 51 -7.45 -3.55 -15.19
CA VAL A 51 -6.79 -2.49 -15.95
C VAL A 51 -7.60 -2.09 -17.17
N GLY A 52 -7.63 -0.79 -17.47
CA GLY A 52 -8.52 -0.24 -18.50
C GLY A 52 -8.10 -0.52 -19.95
N ALA A 53 -6.89 -1.06 -20.18
CA ALA A 53 -6.36 -1.36 -21.49
C ALA A 53 -5.33 -2.50 -21.42
N VAL A 54 -5.12 -3.17 -22.56
CA VAL A 54 -4.07 -4.19 -22.72
C VAL A 54 -2.72 -3.58 -23.09
N THR A 55 -2.69 -2.33 -23.54
CA THR A 55 -1.48 -1.58 -23.92
C THR A 55 -1.61 -0.12 -23.49
N PHE A 56 -0.56 0.41 -22.88
CA PHE A 56 -0.41 1.81 -22.50
C PHE A 56 0.80 2.41 -23.22
N ASN A 57 0.56 3.40 -24.08
CA ASN A 57 1.62 4.15 -24.75
C ASN A 57 1.93 5.43 -23.95
N LEU A 58 3.14 5.53 -23.41
CA LEU A 58 3.55 6.64 -22.54
C LEU A 58 3.89 7.92 -23.32
N THR A 59 4.25 7.83 -24.61
CA THR A 59 4.42 9.02 -25.46
C THR A 59 3.07 9.69 -25.75
N ALA A 60 2.05 8.88 -26.03
CA ALA A 60 0.70 9.35 -26.32
C ALA A 60 -0.02 9.84 -25.06
N LYS A 61 0.28 9.25 -23.90
CA LYS A 61 -0.31 9.63 -22.60
C LYS A 61 0.73 9.59 -21.46
N PRO A 62 1.56 10.64 -21.33
CA PRO A 62 2.61 10.70 -20.30
C PRO A 62 2.08 10.74 -18.86
N ASP A 63 0.83 11.16 -18.66
CA ASP A 63 0.14 11.25 -17.37
C ASP A 63 -0.78 10.04 -17.11
N ALA A 64 -0.52 8.91 -17.77
CA ALA A 64 -1.34 7.72 -17.64
C ALA A 64 -1.40 7.23 -16.18
N VAL A 65 -2.62 6.94 -15.73
CA VAL A 65 -2.85 6.25 -14.45
C VAL A 65 -3.36 4.85 -14.77
N ILE A 66 -2.51 3.85 -14.51
CA ILE A 66 -2.84 2.45 -14.67
C ILE A 66 -3.39 1.96 -13.34
N SER A 67 -4.65 1.51 -13.32
CA SER A 67 -5.33 1.17 -12.06
C SER A 67 -6.05 -0.16 -12.13
N CYS A 68 -6.05 -0.87 -11.01
CA CYS A 68 -6.81 -2.11 -10.83
C CYS A 68 -7.41 -2.15 -9.42
N THR A 69 -8.65 -2.60 -9.31
CA THR A 69 -9.39 -2.70 -8.05
C THR A 69 -9.67 -4.15 -7.72
N PHE A 70 -9.39 -4.53 -6.48
CA PHE A 70 -9.53 -5.88 -5.94
C PHE A 70 -10.54 -5.91 -4.79
N PHE A 71 -11.25 -7.03 -4.64
CA PHE A 71 -11.92 -7.35 -3.39
C PHE A 71 -10.87 -7.55 -2.29
N SER A 72 -10.99 -6.82 -1.19
CA SER A 72 -9.95 -6.73 -0.17
C SER A 72 -10.52 -6.78 1.25
N ALA A 73 -9.64 -6.75 2.23
CA ALA A 73 -9.93 -6.74 3.66
C ALA A 73 -9.31 -5.49 4.32
N ASN A 74 -9.67 -5.22 5.58
CA ASN A 74 -9.18 -4.07 6.31
C ASN A 74 -7.65 -4.12 6.51
N PRO A 75 -6.88 -3.10 6.07
CA PRO A 75 -5.43 -3.07 6.26
C PRO A 75 -5.01 -3.03 7.74
N ARG A 76 -5.94 -2.74 8.67
CA ARG A 76 -5.67 -2.83 10.11
C ARG A 76 -5.51 -4.26 10.63
N HIS A 77 -5.86 -5.29 9.86
CA HIS A 77 -5.60 -6.69 10.28
C HIS A 77 -4.11 -7.00 10.31
N ASN A 78 -3.34 -6.45 9.38
CA ASN A 78 -1.90 -6.52 9.35
C ASN A 78 -1.40 -5.26 8.64
N ILE A 79 -0.64 -4.42 9.33
CA ILE A 79 -0.08 -3.18 8.76
C ILE A 79 1.09 -3.45 7.81
N ARG A 80 1.53 -4.72 7.69
CA ARG A 80 2.55 -5.20 6.75
C ARG A 80 3.88 -4.42 6.85
N THR A 81 4.32 -4.11 8.08
CA THR A 81 5.61 -3.45 8.33
C THR A 81 6.76 -4.22 7.68
N ASN A 82 7.65 -3.50 6.97
CA ASN A 82 8.74 -4.07 6.16
C ASN A 82 8.25 -5.02 5.04
N SER A 83 7.01 -4.85 4.60
CA SER A 83 6.40 -5.51 3.45
C SER A 83 5.58 -4.46 2.68
N THR A 84 4.67 -4.88 1.81
CA THR A 84 3.88 -3.98 0.95
C THR A 84 2.46 -4.50 0.73
N PHE A 85 1.51 -3.60 0.47
CA PHE A 85 0.14 -3.91 0.04
C PHE A 85 -0.01 -3.99 -1.49
N LEU A 86 0.95 -3.47 -2.23
CA LEU A 86 0.95 -3.44 -3.69
C LEU A 86 2.31 -3.76 -4.29
N LEU A 87 2.30 -4.40 -5.45
CA LEU A 87 3.49 -4.53 -6.30
C LEU A 87 3.11 -4.11 -7.71
N VAL A 88 4.00 -3.36 -8.35
CA VAL A 88 4.06 -3.28 -9.80
C VAL A 88 5.15 -4.24 -10.24
N GLU A 89 4.79 -5.22 -11.05
CA GLU A 89 5.72 -6.24 -11.50
C GLU A 89 5.87 -6.20 -13.01
N ARG A 90 7.12 -6.36 -13.48
CA ARG A 90 7.46 -6.52 -14.89
C ARG A 90 7.77 -7.98 -15.17
N ARG A 91 7.32 -8.49 -16.31
CA ARG A 91 7.62 -9.85 -16.74
C ARG A 91 9.09 -9.98 -17.14
N ASN A 92 9.77 -10.98 -16.59
CA ASN A 92 11.15 -11.34 -16.90
C ASN A 92 11.20 -12.84 -17.22
N GLY A 93 11.16 -13.19 -18.51
CA GLY A 93 10.98 -14.58 -18.95
C GLY A 93 9.65 -15.17 -18.48
N ASN A 94 9.72 -16.22 -17.67
CA ASN A 94 8.55 -16.87 -17.06
C ASN A 94 8.20 -16.30 -15.67
N ASP A 95 9.06 -15.44 -15.13
CA ASP A 95 8.92 -14.86 -13.80
C ASP A 95 8.43 -13.41 -13.84
N TRP A 96 8.13 -12.89 -12.65
CA TRP A 96 7.70 -11.51 -12.42
C TRP A 96 8.67 -10.84 -11.46
N GLU A 97 9.23 -9.72 -11.88
CA GLU A 97 10.17 -8.93 -11.11
C GLU A 97 9.48 -7.68 -10.58
N THR A 98 9.57 -7.43 -9.28
CA THR A 98 9.00 -6.22 -8.67
C THR A 98 9.80 -5.00 -9.10
N VAL A 99 9.10 -4.03 -9.68
CA VAL A 99 9.69 -2.73 -10.06
C VAL A 99 9.22 -1.60 -9.13
N SER A 100 8.04 -1.67 -8.54
CA SER A 100 7.58 -0.73 -7.50
C SER A 100 6.76 -1.43 -6.43
N THR A 101 6.72 -0.79 -5.28
CA THR A 101 5.98 -1.14 -4.08
C THR A 101 5.19 0.07 -3.56
N ASP A 102 4.46 -0.06 -2.46
CA ASP A 102 3.70 1.04 -1.86
C ASP A 102 4.57 2.14 -1.21
N SER A 103 5.90 1.96 -1.14
CA SER A 103 6.82 3.02 -0.72
C SER A 103 7.23 3.96 -1.84
N ASP A 104 6.97 3.61 -3.10
CA ASP A 104 7.37 4.40 -4.26
C ASP A 104 6.35 5.49 -4.58
N PHE A 105 6.83 6.72 -4.84
CA PHE A 105 6.00 7.89 -5.16
C PHE A 105 5.07 7.70 -6.37
N ASP A 106 5.45 6.80 -7.27
CA ASP A 106 4.73 6.52 -8.51
C ASP A 106 3.57 5.54 -8.31
N THR A 107 3.30 5.09 -7.08
CA THR A 107 2.21 4.17 -6.76
C THR A 107 1.26 4.72 -5.69
N ARG A 108 0.03 4.19 -5.67
CA ARG A 108 -0.95 4.49 -4.62
C ARG A 108 -1.73 3.25 -4.23
N TYR A 109 -1.85 3.01 -2.93
CA TYR A 109 -2.79 2.07 -2.34
C TYR A 109 -3.98 2.82 -1.77
N ILE A 110 -5.19 2.51 -2.27
CA ILE A 110 -6.42 3.18 -1.85
C ILE A 110 -7.38 2.13 -1.30
N TYR A 111 -7.53 2.11 0.03
CA TYR A 111 -8.53 1.27 0.70
C TYR A 111 -9.88 1.98 0.79
N LYS A 112 -10.96 1.28 0.39
CA LYS A 112 -12.32 1.78 0.54
C LYS A 112 -13.24 0.71 1.08
N ARG A 113 -13.88 1.01 2.22
CA ARG A 113 -15.04 0.26 2.71
C ARG A 113 -16.27 0.67 1.92
N THR A 114 -16.94 -0.29 1.28
CA THR A 114 -18.04 -0.03 0.34
C THR A 114 -19.41 -0.46 0.86
N LYS A 115 -19.44 -1.45 1.76
CA LYS A 115 -20.58 -1.81 2.62
C LYS A 115 -20.04 -2.14 4.01
N LEU A 116 -20.92 -2.42 4.98
CA LEU A 116 -20.55 -2.70 6.37
C LEU A 116 -19.36 -3.68 6.49
N LEU A 117 -19.41 -4.77 5.71
CA LEU A 117 -18.39 -5.83 5.71
C LEU A 117 -17.55 -5.89 4.42
N PHE A 118 -17.93 -5.18 3.35
CA PHE A 118 -17.26 -5.33 2.05
C PHE A 118 -16.29 -4.19 1.80
N SER A 119 -15.05 -4.53 1.45
CA SER A 119 -14.03 -3.56 1.09
C SER A 119 -13.34 -3.86 -0.23
N ARG A 120 -12.75 -2.80 -0.78
CA ARG A 120 -11.95 -2.83 -2.00
C ARG A 120 -10.62 -2.17 -1.74
N ALA A 121 -9.60 -2.66 -2.44
CA ALA A 121 -8.31 -2.00 -2.57
C ALA A 121 -8.13 -1.63 -4.03
N THR A 122 -7.90 -0.35 -4.31
CA THR A 122 -7.48 0.12 -5.64
C THR A 122 -5.99 0.38 -5.60
N ILE A 123 -5.27 -0.24 -6.52
CA ILE A 123 -3.87 0.03 -6.80
C ILE A 123 -3.82 0.97 -7.99
N GLU A 124 -3.08 2.06 -7.86
CA GLU A 124 -2.71 2.92 -8.98
C GLU A 124 -1.20 2.87 -9.18
N TRP A 125 -0.79 2.80 -10.43
CA TRP A 125 0.58 3.05 -10.87
C TRP A 125 0.58 4.18 -11.90
N ARG A 126 1.48 5.14 -11.69
CA ARG A 126 1.68 6.34 -12.50
C ARG A 126 3.08 6.28 -13.07
N PRO A 127 3.31 5.62 -14.22
CA PRO A 127 4.63 5.51 -14.83
C PRO A 127 5.14 6.88 -15.31
N GLU A 128 5.63 7.70 -14.38
CA GLU A 128 6.14 9.05 -14.61
C GLU A 128 7.64 9.00 -14.88
N GLU A 129 8.05 9.33 -16.11
CA GLU A 129 9.47 9.30 -16.52
C GLU A 129 10.36 10.29 -15.74
N SER A 130 9.76 11.37 -15.22
CA SER A 130 10.45 12.35 -14.37
C SER A 130 10.93 11.75 -13.05
N LEU A 131 10.29 10.67 -12.58
CA LEU A 131 10.67 9.97 -11.36
C LEU A 131 11.74 8.91 -11.64
N ARG A 132 11.59 8.18 -12.76
CA ARG A 132 12.51 7.11 -13.16
C ARG A 132 12.28 6.65 -14.60
N LYS A 133 13.29 6.03 -15.18
CA LYS A 133 13.18 5.37 -16.49
C LYS A 133 12.22 4.18 -16.43
N ILE A 134 11.18 4.21 -17.25
CA ILE A 134 10.26 3.08 -17.42
C ILE A 134 10.75 2.23 -18.59
N THR A 135 10.84 0.92 -18.40
CA THR A 135 11.32 0.04 -19.49
C THR A 135 10.13 -0.60 -20.18
N PRO A 136 10.01 -0.55 -21.53
CA PRO A 136 8.92 -1.20 -22.22
C PRO A 136 8.83 -2.69 -21.90
N GLY A 137 7.61 -3.21 -21.89
CA GLY A 137 7.37 -4.63 -21.66
C GLY A 137 6.02 -4.91 -21.03
N THR A 138 5.88 -6.15 -20.57
CA THR A 138 4.65 -6.62 -19.95
C THR A 138 4.69 -6.41 -18.45
N TYR A 139 3.63 -5.83 -17.90
CA TYR A 139 3.46 -5.51 -16.50
C TYR A 139 2.19 -6.13 -15.94
N ARG A 140 2.13 -6.25 -14.61
CA ARG A 140 0.89 -6.53 -13.88
C ARG A 140 0.89 -5.74 -12.56
N LEU A 141 -0.31 -5.47 -12.05
CA LEU A 141 -0.51 -4.94 -10.71
C LEU A 141 -0.88 -6.09 -9.77
N THR A 142 -0.23 -6.14 -8.61
CA THR A 142 -0.44 -7.19 -7.62
C THR A 142 -0.85 -6.60 -6.29
N HIS A 143 -1.95 -7.08 -5.74
CA HIS A 143 -2.42 -6.71 -4.42
C HIS A 143 -2.08 -7.80 -3.41
N GLN A 144 -1.45 -7.40 -2.32
CA GLN A 144 -1.24 -8.24 -1.15
C GLN A 144 -2.05 -7.71 0.02
N GLY A 145 -2.70 -8.60 0.76
CA GLY A 145 -3.49 -8.21 1.92
C GLY A 145 -3.71 -9.36 2.88
N ASP A 146 -4.30 -9.02 4.02
CA ASP A 146 -4.50 -9.95 5.12
C ASP A 146 -5.96 -9.87 5.57
N ARG A 147 -6.62 -11.03 5.65
CA ARG A 147 -8.01 -11.14 6.10
C ARG A 147 -8.08 -11.83 7.46
N LYS A 148 -9.07 -11.46 8.27
CA LYS A 148 -9.36 -12.13 9.53
C LYS A 148 -10.43 -13.20 9.35
N VAL A 149 -10.13 -14.42 9.77
CA VAL A 149 -10.96 -15.61 9.62
C VAL A 149 -10.91 -16.39 10.93
N TRP A 150 -12.03 -16.49 11.63
CA TRP A 150 -12.11 -17.19 12.92
C TRP A 150 -11.02 -16.75 13.93
N GLY A 151 -10.75 -15.44 14.00
CA GLY A 151 -9.74 -14.87 14.89
C GLY A 151 -8.29 -14.93 14.37
N LYS A 152 -8.01 -15.72 13.32
CA LYS A 152 -6.68 -15.82 12.70
C LYS A 152 -6.54 -14.88 11.51
N ILE A 153 -5.35 -14.31 11.35
CA ILE A 153 -5.00 -13.51 10.17
C ILE A 153 -4.45 -14.45 9.10
N GLN A 154 -4.95 -14.32 7.87
CA GLN A 154 -4.53 -15.11 6.73
C GLN A 154 -4.20 -14.20 5.53
N PRO A 155 -3.02 -14.34 4.91
CA PRO A 155 -2.66 -13.55 3.75
C PRO A 155 -3.45 -14.01 2.52
N PHE A 156 -3.63 -13.09 1.58
CA PHE A 156 -4.10 -13.36 0.23
C PHE A 156 -3.34 -12.51 -0.78
N THR A 157 -3.37 -12.93 -2.04
CA THR A 157 -2.75 -12.20 -3.15
C THR A 157 -3.68 -12.21 -4.35
N GLY A 158 -3.71 -11.09 -5.06
CA GLY A 158 -4.46 -10.89 -6.28
C GLY A 158 -3.59 -10.28 -7.37
N HIS A 159 -3.84 -10.64 -8.62
CA HIS A 159 -3.13 -10.10 -9.77
C HIS A 159 -4.12 -9.53 -10.77
N SER A 160 -3.82 -8.36 -11.36
CA SER A 160 -4.51 -7.85 -12.53
C SER A 160 -4.25 -8.75 -13.74
N SER A 161 -5.00 -8.53 -14.82
CA SER A 161 -4.55 -9.00 -16.13
C SER A 161 -3.20 -8.36 -16.51
N PRO A 162 -2.31 -9.06 -17.22
CA PRO A 162 -1.10 -8.48 -17.78
C PRO A 162 -1.42 -7.39 -18.80
N PHE A 163 -0.60 -6.35 -18.86
CA PHE A 163 -0.71 -5.26 -19.84
C PHE A 163 0.67 -4.85 -20.36
N GLN A 164 0.73 -4.33 -21.59
CA GLN A 164 1.96 -3.80 -22.19
C GLN A 164 2.14 -2.32 -21.87
N VAL A 165 3.39 -1.93 -21.63
CA VAL A 165 3.82 -0.52 -21.59
C VAL A 165 4.79 -0.30 -22.74
N VAL A 166 4.53 0.71 -23.56
CA VAL A 166 5.28 1.06 -24.78
C VAL A 166 5.47 2.57 -24.89
N TYR A 167 6.29 2.99 -25.86
CA TYR A 167 6.48 4.37 -26.28
C TYR A 167 5.95 4.59 -27.69
#